data_AF-A0A7K1GHD6-F1
#
_entry.id   AF-A0A7K1GHD6-F1
#
_cell.length_a   1.000
_cell.length_b   1.000
_cell.length_c   1.000
_cell.angle_alpha   90.00
_cell.angle_beta   90.00
_cell.angle_gamma   90.00
#
_symmetry.space_group_name_H-M   'P 1'
#
loop_
_entity.id
_entity.type
_entity.pdbx_description
1 polymer ?
#
loop_
_entity_poly.entity_id
_entity_poly.type
_entity_poly.pdbx_seq_one_letter_code
_entity_poly.pdbx_strand_id
1 'polypeptide(L)'
;MEGKIILEGITAEALISMIADVVVEKLQGSKSEDVLMTRHDAAKYLSIGLSTLSRWTSEGRVKSHGIGGKIYYYKSEIERSMETLKV
;
A
#
# COMPACT_ATOMS: atom_id res chain seq x y z
N MET A 1 -7.11 9.62 -31.45
CA MET A 1 -5.95 9.01 -32.11
C MET A 1 -5.75 7.63 -31.50
N GLU A 2 -6.18 6.57 -32.18
CA GLU A 2 -5.86 5.22 -31.76
C GLU A 2 -4.45 4.89 -32.27
N GLY A 3 -3.51 4.71 -31.35
CA GLY A 3 -2.16 4.28 -31.70
C GLY A 3 -2.19 2.82 -32.14
N LYS A 4 -1.88 2.57 -33.42
CA LYS A 4 -1.59 1.21 -33.91
C LYS A 4 -0.12 0.91 -33.67
N ILE A 5 0.15 -0.23 -33.05
CA ILE A 5 1.51 -0.77 -32.86
C ILE A 5 1.64 -1.97 -33.79
N ILE A 6 2.67 -1.96 -34.64
CA ILE A 6 3.05 -3.08 -35.52
C ILE A 6 4.40 -3.59 -35.03
N LEU A 7 4.49 -4.88 -34.79
CA LEU A 7 5.71 -5.55 -34.32
C LEU A 7 6.15 -6.53 -35.41
N GLU A 8 7.32 -6.30 -36.00
CA GLU A 8 7.93 -7.17 -37.00
C GLU A 8 9.21 -7.81 -36.44
N GLY A 9 9.44 -9.07 -36.78
CA GLY A 9 10.67 -9.79 -36.38
C GLY A 9 10.72 -10.29 -34.94
N ILE A 10 9.60 -10.28 -34.22
CA ILE A 10 9.47 -10.85 -32.86
C ILE A 10 8.35 -11.89 -32.84
N THR A 11 8.55 -12.98 -32.11
CA THR A 11 7.50 -14.00 -31.91
C THR A 11 6.55 -13.57 -30.79
N ALA A 12 5.32 -14.09 -30.82
CA ALA A 12 4.33 -13.81 -29.78
C ALA A 12 4.84 -14.24 -28.39
N GLU A 13 5.54 -15.37 -28.33
CA GLU A 13 6.09 -15.93 -27.09
C GLU A 13 7.18 -15.03 -26.51
N ALA A 14 8.08 -14.50 -27.35
CA ALA A 14 9.12 -13.57 -26.93
C ALA A 14 8.53 -12.26 -26.40
N LEU A 15 7.52 -11.74 -27.08
CA LEU A 15 6.80 -10.55 -26.63
C LEU A 15 6.11 -10.78 -25.27
N ILE A 16 5.44 -11.91 -25.10
CA ILE A 16 4.77 -12.27 -23.83
C ILE A 16 5.80 -12.35 -22.71
N SER A 17 6.96 -12.98 -22.93
CA SER A 17 8.02 -13.07 -21.93
C SER A 17 8.52 -11.69 -21.51
N MET A 18 8.81 -10.81 -22.48
CA MET A 18 9.32 -9.46 -22.19
C MET A 18 8.29 -8.62 -21.43
N ILE A 19 7.01 -8.72 -21.80
CA ILE A 19 5.93 -8.03 -21.08
C ILE A 19 5.78 -8.63 -19.68
N ALA A 20 5.79 -9.96 -19.54
CA ALA A 20 5.66 -10.63 -18.26
C ALA A 20 6.77 -10.22 -17.29
N ASP A 21 8.02 -10.16 -17.75
CA ASP A 21 9.16 -9.76 -16.92
C ASP A 21 9.02 -8.31 -16.42
N VAL A 22 8.69 -7.38 -17.33
CA VAL A 22 8.49 -5.96 -16.99
C VAL A 22 7.27 -5.78 -16.08
N VAL A 23 6.18 -6.49 -16.35
CA VAL A 23 4.95 -6.43 -15.54
C VAL A 23 5.17 -7.05 -14.18
N VAL A 24 5.89 -8.17 -14.07
CA VAL A 24 6.24 -8.78 -12.79
C VAL A 24 7.15 -7.85 -11.99
N GLU A 25 8.17 -7.24 -12.58
CA GLU A 25 9.02 -6.26 -11.89
C GLU A 25 8.21 -5.05 -11.40
N LYS A 26 7.32 -4.51 -12.24
CA LYS A 26 6.47 -3.36 -11.90
C LYS A 26 5.35 -3.70 -10.89
N LEU A 27 4.82 -4.92 -10.92
CA LEU A 27 3.79 -5.40 -9.98
C LEU A 27 4.38 -5.94 -8.68
N GLN A 28 5.64 -6.38 -8.68
CA GLN A 28 6.39 -6.71 -7.46
C GLN A 28 6.84 -5.46 -6.69
N GLY A 29 6.59 -4.27 -7.24
CA GLY A 29 6.59 -3.03 -6.48
C GLY A 29 5.66 -3.16 -5.26
N SER A 30 6.30 -3.31 -4.09
CA SER A 30 5.72 -3.32 -2.74
C SER A 30 5.09 -4.62 -2.22
N LYS A 31 5.71 -5.78 -2.40
CA LYS A 31 5.73 -6.77 -1.29
C LYS A 31 6.85 -6.42 -0.30
N SER A 32 6.92 -5.15 0.12
CA SER A 32 7.60 -4.86 1.39
C SER A 32 6.78 -5.57 2.45
N GLU A 33 7.41 -6.41 3.27
CA GLU A 33 6.79 -6.95 4.47
C GLU A 33 6.19 -5.79 5.27
N ASP A 34 4.88 -5.61 5.15
CA ASP A 34 4.22 -4.45 5.72
C ASP A 34 4.27 -4.60 7.23
N VAL A 35 4.87 -3.61 7.89
CA VAL A 35 5.14 -3.69 9.32
C VAL A 35 3.81 -3.62 10.06
N LEU A 36 3.45 -4.75 10.68
CA LEU A 36 2.29 -4.83 11.56
C LEU A 36 2.65 -4.22 12.91
N MET A 37 2.01 -3.12 13.26
CA MET A 37 2.21 -2.36 14.49
C MET A 37 1.08 -2.62 15.48
N THR A 38 1.42 -2.70 16.77
CA THR A 38 0.39 -2.66 17.82
C THR A 38 -0.19 -1.26 17.94
N ARG A 39 -1.31 -1.13 18.66
CA ARG A 39 -1.90 0.19 18.96
C ARG A 39 -0.91 1.17 19.60
N HIS A 40 0.01 0.70 20.45
CA HIS A 40 1.01 1.55 21.10
C HIS A 40 2.10 1.98 20.11
N ASP A 41 2.56 1.06 19.26
CA ASP A 41 3.59 1.36 18.26
C ASP A 41 3.07 2.33 17.20
N ALA A 42 1.83 2.16 16.74
CA ALA A 42 1.21 3.06 15.79
C ALA A 42 1.03 4.49 16.35
N ALA A 43 0.62 4.61 17.62
CA ALA A 43 0.51 5.90 18.30
C ALA A 43 1.88 6.58 18.45
N LYS A 44 2.91 5.81 18.81
CA LYS A 44 4.29 6.28 18.88
C LYS A 44 4.82 6.70 17.52
N TYR A 45 4.55 5.92 16.47
CA TYR A 45 4.96 6.21 15.09
C TYR A 45 4.41 7.57 14.62
N LEU A 46 3.13 7.82 14.86
CA LEU A 46 2.47 9.07 14.52
C LEU A 46 2.74 10.21 15.52
N SER A 47 3.45 9.93 16.62
CA SER A 47 3.65 10.87 17.74
C SER A 47 2.34 11.47 18.28
N ILE A 48 1.31 10.63 18.43
CA ILE A 48 -0.01 11.01 18.96
C ILE A 48 -0.38 10.20 20.20
N GLY A 49 -1.38 10.68 20.96
CA GLY A 49 -1.96 9.93 22.07
C GLY A 49 -2.85 8.76 21.63
N LEU A 50 -2.95 7.70 22.46
CA LEU A 50 -3.80 6.53 22.21
C LEU A 50 -5.28 6.86 22.01
N SER A 51 -5.77 7.90 22.69
CA SER A 51 -7.14 8.40 22.54
C SER A 51 -7.38 9.01 21.17
N THR A 52 -6.38 9.75 20.65
CA THR A 52 -6.43 10.34 19.30
C THR A 52 -6.42 9.24 18.24
N LEU A 53 -5.54 8.25 18.38
CA LEU A 53 -5.51 7.11 17.46
C LEU A 53 -6.86 6.38 17.46
N SER A 54 -7.43 6.07 18.63
CA SER A 54 -8.75 5.44 18.71
C SER A 54 -9.85 6.25 18.05
N ARG A 55 -9.84 7.58 18.24
CA ARG A 55 -10.79 8.48 17.59
C ARG A 55 -10.66 8.39 16.07
N TRP A 56 -9.44 8.46 15.53
CA TRP A 56 -9.20 8.36 14.09
C TRP A 56 -9.61 7.00 13.52
N THR A 57 -9.41 5.93 14.28
CA THR A 57 -9.88 4.59 13.91
C THR A 57 -11.40 4.51 13.89
N SER A 58 -12.09 5.03 14.91
CA SER A 58 -13.56 5.06 14.93
C SER A 58 -14.16 5.97 13.86
N GLU A 59 -13.45 7.04 13.48
CA GLU A 59 -13.83 7.93 12.38
C GLU A 59 -13.49 7.36 10.99
N GLY A 60 -12.82 6.20 10.91
CA GLY A 60 -12.42 5.57 9.64
C GLY A 60 -11.23 6.23 8.94
N ARG A 61 -10.55 7.19 9.61
CA ARG A 61 -9.39 7.91 9.06
C ARG A 61 -8.15 7.02 8.98
N VAL A 62 -7.98 6.12 9.94
CA VAL A 62 -6.90 5.13 9.96
C VAL A 62 -7.49 3.74 10.04
N LYS A 63 -7.10 2.86 9.12
CA LYS A 63 -7.57 1.48 9.06
C LYS A 63 -6.90 0.62 10.13
N SER A 64 -7.72 -0.15 10.86
CA SER A 64 -7.28 -1.05 11.92
C SER A 64 -7.70 -2.49 11.65
N HIS A 65 -6.93 -3.45 12.14
CA HIS A 65 -7.15 -4.89 11.98
C HIS A 65 -7.25 -5.57 13.34
N GLY A 66 -8.26 -6.42 13.52
CA GLY A 66 -8.52 -7.09 14.79
C GLY A 66 -8.33 -8.60 14.72
N ILE A 67 -7.68 -9.19 15.71
CA ILE A 67 -7.66 -10.64 15.94
C ILE A 67 -7.71 -10.94 17.44
N GLY A 68 -8.69 -11.73 17.88
CA GLY A 68 -8.84 -12.14 19.28
C GLY A 68 -8.90 -10.98 20.29
N GLY A 69 -9.52 -9.85 19.90
CA GLY A 69 -9.61 -8.64 20.75
C GLY A 69 -8.38 -7.73 20.75
N LYS A 70 -7.29 -8.11 20.08
CA LYS A 70 -6.14 -7.23 19.85
C LYS A 70 -6.30 -6.45 18.55
N ILE A 71 -5.88 -5.19 18.57
CA ILE A 71 -5.94 -4.28 17.42
C ILE A 71 -4.53 -3.98 16.91
N TYR A 72 -4.37 -4.07 15.61
CA TYR A 72 -3.14 -3.85 14.86
C TYR A 72 -3.35 -2.86 13.72
N TYR A 73 -2.25 -2.30 13.25
CA TYR A 73 -2.21 -1.33 12.16
C TYR A 73 -1.07 -1.66 11.23
N TYR A 74 -1.31 -1.60 9.93
CA TYR A 74 -0.24 -1.68 8.94
C TYR A 74 0.38 -0.31 8.74
N LYS A 75 1.72 -0.25 8.74
CA LYS A 75 2.44 1.00 8.52
C LYS A 75 2.07 1.62 7.16
N SER A 76 1.99 0.81 6.11
CA SER A 76 1.68 1.33 4.78
C SER A 76 0.25 1.90 4.67
N GLU A 77 -0.71 1.35 5.43
CA GLU A 77 -2.08 1.88 5.47
C GLU A 77 -2.16 3.20 6.24
N ILE A 78 -1.37 3.36 7.30
CA ILE A 78 -1.23 4.64 8.00
C ILE A 78 -0.63 5.69 7.07
N GLU A 79 0.45 5.38 6.35
CA GLU A 79 1.06 6.31 5.39
C GLU A 79 0.09 6.69 4.27
N ARG A 80 -0.70 5.74 3.75
CA ARG A 80 -1.75 6.02 2.76
C ARG A 80 -2.88 6.90 3.29
N SER A 81 -3.10 6.95 4.60
CA SER A 81 -4.11 7.84 5.21
C SER A 81 -3.67 9.29 5.34
N MET A 82 -2.39 9.60 5.08
CA MET A 82 -1.88 10.95 5.19
C MET A 82 -2.26 11.77 3.95
N GLU A 83 -2.95 12.88 4.19
CA GLU A 83 -3.34 13.83 3.15
C GLU A 83 -2.42 15.04 3.15
N THR A 84 -2.11 15.56 1.96
CA THR A 84 -1.36 16.82 1.84
C THR A 84 -2.28 17.98 2.17
N LEU A 85 -1.96 18.73 3.22
CA LEU A 85 -2.66 19.97 3.55
C LEU A 85 -2.17 21.10 2.65
N LYS A 86 -3.10 21.81 2.02
CA LYS A 86 -2.80 23.09 1.36
C LYS A 86 -2.79 24.16 2.45
N VAL A 87 -1.60 24.66 2.78
CA VAL A 87 -1.40 25.82 3.65
C VAL A 87 -1.26 27.07 2.79
#